data_AF-A0A1T4MLT1-F1
#
_entry.id   AF-A0A1T4MLT1-F1
#
_cell.length_a   1.000
_cell.length_b   1.000
_cell.length_c   1.000
_cell.angle_alpha   90.00
_cell.angle_beta   90.00
_cell.angle_gamma   90.00
#
_symmetry.space_group_name_H-M   'P 1'
#
loop_
_entity.id
_entity.type
_entity.pdbx_description
1 polymer ?
#
loop_
_entity_poly.entity_id
_entity_poly.type
_entity_poly.pdbx_seq_one_letter_code
_entity_poly.pdbx_strand_id
1 'polypeptide(L)'
;NFVKERGELSGPESREDLWLYLLTHAGERGNVRDFGDPLASGALERIRVGSAQDELLKEQAKEMVTQDEIDVRIADGVLRGRRLGREEGRAEGHAAGLAEGVGLGRAEGHAEGSLSAKREIATAMLREKLLTEAEIARYSGLSLAEIESLKRTL
;
A
#
# COMPACT_ATOMS: atom_id res chain seq x y z
N ASN A 1 -11.53 38.92 64.00
CA ASN A 1 -11.97 37.63 64.56
C ASN A 1 -12.83 36.90 63.55
N PHE A 2 -12.20 36.12 62.67
CA PHE A 2 -12.90 35.17 61.80
C PHE A 2 -12.21 33.83 61.97
N VAL A 3 -12.71 33.04 62.92
CA VAL A 3 -12.37 31.63 63.09
C VAL A 3 -13.70 30.91 62.95
N LYS A 4 -14.00 30.39 61.75
CA LYS A 4 -15.06 29.39 61.55
C LYS A 4 -14.42 28.03 61.77
N GLU A 5 -14.95 27.21 62.67
CA GLU A 5 -14.41 25.88 62.93
C GLU A 5 -14.79 24.90 61.80
N ARG A 6 -13.99 23.83 61.65
CA ARG A 6 -14.07 22.86 60.54
C ARG A 6 -15.45 22.20 60.35
N GLY A 7 -16.33 22.28 61.36
CA GLY A 7 -17.68 21.71 61.35
C GLY A 7 -18.82 22.68 61.02
N GLU A 8 -18.57 23.99 60.87
CA GLU A 8 -19.64 25.00 60.66
C GLU A 8 -19.95 25.30 59.19
N LEU A 9 -19.19 24.74 58.25
CA LEU A 9 -19.36 25.00 56.81
C LEU A 9 -20.48 24.12 56.22
N SER A 10 -21.74 24.40 56.56
CA SER A 10 -22.92 23.72 56.00
C SER A 10 -23.17 24.05 54.50
N GLY A 11 -22.50 25.08 53.99
CA GLY A 11 -22.43 25.48 52.58
C GLY A 11 -21.75 26.85 52.47
N PRO A 12 -21.28 27.25 51.28
CA PRO A 12 -20.64 28.55 51.12
C PRO A 12 -21.67 29.68 51.07
N GLU A 13 -21.65 30.54 52.08
CA GLU A 13 -22.50 31.74 52.17
C GLU A 13 -21.85 32.96 51.48
N SER A 14 -20.56 32.86 51.15
CA SER A 14 -19.77 33.86 50.44
C SER A 14 -18.78 33.20 49.48
N ARG A 15 -18.13 34.01 48.64
CA ARG A 15 -17.10 33.53 47.70
C ARG A 15 -15.88 32.99 48.45
N GLU A 16 -15.53 33.60 49.56
CA GLU A 16 -14.45 33.16 50.45
C GLU A 16 -14.76 31.79 51.07
N ASP A 17 -16.00 31.57 51.53
CA ASP A 17 -16.42 30.28 52.10
C ASP A 17 -16.40 29.16 51.04
N LEU A 18 -16.72 29.50 49.79
CA LEU A 18 -16.63 28.56 48.66
C LEU A 18 -15.18 28.12 48.41
N TRP A 19 -14.23 29.06 48.44
CA TRP A 19 -12.82 28.73 48.29
C TRP A 19 -12.27 27.94 49.48
N LEU A 20 -12.66 28.28 50.71
CA LEU A 20 -12.25 27.54 51.90
C LEU A 20 -12.81 26.11 51.90
N TYR A 21 -14.09 25.94 51.53
CA TYR A 21 -14.69 24.62 51.37
C TYR A 21 -13.92 23.81 50.32
N LEU A 22 -13.65 24.39 49.14
CA LEU A 22 -12.95 23.74 48.05
C LEU A 22 -11.55 23.27 48.47
N LEU A 23 -10.75 24.12 49.12
CA LEU A 23 -9.41 23.77 49.58
C LEU A 23 -9.40 22.73 50.69
N THR A 24 -10.42 22.75 51.56
CA THR A 24 -10.55 21.77 52.65
C THR A 24 -10.82 20.37 52.12
N HIS A 25 -11.62 20.26 51.05
CA HIS A 25 -12.04 18.98 50.47
C HIS A 25 -11.25 18.60 49.20
N ALA A 26 -10.19 19.34 48.86
CA ALA A 26 -9.42 19.14 47.62
C ALA A 26 -8.69 17.78 47.54
N GLY A 27 -8.54 17.06 48.65
CA GLY A 27 -7.97 15.70 48.67
C GLY A 27 -9.00 14.59 48.81
N GLU A 28 -10.27 14.93 48.96
CA GLU A 28 -11.32 13.95 49.24
C GLU A 28 -11.81 13.29 47.95
N ARG A 29 -11.83 11.96 47.95
CA ARG A 29 -12.13 11.13 46.76
C ARG A 29 -13.63 10.99 46.49
N GLY A 30 -14.46 11.82 47.13
CA GLY A 30 -15.91 11.77 47.08
C GLY A 30 -16.51 12.60 45.96
N ASN A 31 -17.84 12.53 45.81
CA ASN A 31 -18.56 13.43 44.93
C ASN A 31 -18.51 14.84 45.53
N VAL A 32 -17.82 15.76 44.87
CA VAL A 32 -17.76 17.15 45.34
C VAL A 32 -19.10 17.80 45.02
N ARG A 33 -19.66 18.49 46.01
CA ARG A 33 -20.90 19.24 45.87
C ARG A 33 -20.77 20.26 44.74
N ASP A 34 -21.75 20.28 43.84
CA ASP A 34 -21.88 21.34 42.84
C ASP A 34 -22.48 22.59 43.50
N PHE A 35 -21.79 23.71 43.35
CA PHE A 35 -22.19 25.00 43.88
C PHE A 35 -22.78 25.94 42.82
N GLY A 36 -22.86 25.51 41.55
CA GLY A 36 -23.38 26.32 40.44
C GLY A 36 -22.46 27.47 40.01
N ASP A 37 -21.24 27.55 40.55
CA ASP A 37 -20.22 28.52 40.14
C ASP A 37 -19.27 27.87 39.11
N PRO A 38 -19.15 28.41 37.87
CA PRO A 38 -18.31 27.82 36.82
C PRO A 38 -16.80 27.79 37.15
N LEU A 39 -16.30 28.80 37.88
CA LEU A 39 -14.88 28.87 38.26
C LEU A 39 -14.58 27.84 39.35
N ALA A 40 -15.46 27.71 40.32
CA ALA A 40 -15.38 26.69 41.38
C ALA A 40 -15.46 25.28 40.78
N SER A 41 -16.42 25.05 39.88
CA SER A 41 -16.62 23.77 39.20
C SER A 41 -15.39 23.38 38.39
N GLY A 42 -14.83 24.33 37.62
CA GLY A 42 -13.60 24.08 36.87
C GLY A 42 -12.39 23.80 37.74
N ALA A 43 -12.30 24.41 38.94
CA ALA A 43 -11.24 24.12 39.90
C ALA A 43 -11.40 22.73 40.53
N LEU A 44 -12.63 22.33 40.88
CA LEU A 44 -12.95 21.01 41.42
C LEU A 44 -12.66 19.89 40.43
N GLU A 45 -13.01 20.07 39.16
CA GLU A 45 -12.70 19.10 38.12
C GLU A 45 -11.18 18.91 37.95
N ARG A 46 -10.39 19.99 37.96
CA ARG A 46 -8.92 19.87 37.90
C ARG A 46 -8.33 19.12 39.10
N ILE A 47 -8.86 19.40 40.29
CA ILE A 47 -8.43 18.72 41.53
C ILE A 47 -8.81 17.23 41.49
N ARG A 48 -10.01 16.90 41.01
CA ARG A 48 -10.48 15.53 40.80
C ARG A 48 -9.60 14.77 39.81
N VAL A 49 -9.26 15.38 38.68
CA VAL A 49 -8.34 14.78 37.69
C VAL A 49 -6.94 14.60 38.26
N GLY A 50 -6.42 15.59 39.00
CA GLY A 50 -5.12 15.51 39.67
C GLY A 50 -5.06 14.54 40.85
N SER A 51 -6.19 14.13 41.41
CA SER A 51 -6.31 13.14 42.49
C SER A 51 -6.73 11.75 42.02
N ALA A 52 -6.87 11.55 40.70
CA ALA A 52 -7.09 10.25 40.10
C ALA A 52 -5.96 9.28 40.48
N GLN A 53 -6.27 8.00 40.64
CA GLN A 53 -5.27 7.00 41.01
C GLN A 53 -4.22 6.87 39.89
N ASP A 54 -2.94 6.93 40.24
CA ASP A 54 -1.84 6.66 39.29
C ASP A 54 -2.06 5.36 38.51
N GLU A 55 -2.66 4.36 39.14
CA GLU A 55 -2.99 3.08 38.51
C GLU A 55 -4.07 3.22 37.43
N LEU A 56 -5.10 4.05 37.64
CA LEU A 56 -6.13 4.32 36.62
C LEU A 56 -5.54 5.11 35.44
N LEU A 57 -4.67 6.09 35.72
CA LEU A 57 -3.98 6.85 34.68
C LEU A 57 -3.04 5.97 33.87
N LYS A 58 -2.34 5.02 34.51
CA LYS A 58 -1.52 4.01 33.83
C LYS A 58 -2.37 3.08 32.97
N GLU A 59 -3.50 2.58 33.46
CA GLU A 59 -4.39 1.72 32.67
C GLU A 59 -4.97 2.47 31.46
N GLN A 60 -5.40 3.73 31.63
CA GLN A 60 -5.85 4.54 30.50
C GLN A 60 -4.73 4.80 29.49
N ALA A 61 -3.49 5.06 29.95
CA ALA A 61 -2.34 5.23 29.07
C ALA A 61 -1.97 3.95 28.30
N LYS A 62 -2.25 2.75 28.84
CA LYS A 62 -2.07 1.47 28.13
C LYS A 62 -3.07 1.29 26.98
N GLU A 63 -4.28 1.83 27.12
CA GLU A 63 -5.33 1.80 26.10
C GLU A 63 -5.15 2.91 25.05
N MET A 64 -4.26 3.88 25.29
CA MET A 64 -3.91 4.89 24.31
C MET A 64 -3.03 4.31 23.22
N VAL A 65 -3.42 4.50 21.97
CA VAL A 65 -2.55 4.23 20.83
C VAL A 65 -1.37 5.19 20.88
N THR A 66 -0.18 4.63 21.06
CA THR A 66 1.06 5.42 21.10
C THR A 66 1.50 5.84 19.70
N GLN A 67 2.31 6.90 19.62
CA GLN A 67 2.91 7.31 18.34
C GLN A 67 3.75 6.18 17.73
N ASP A 68 4.49 5.45 18.57
CA ASP A 68 5.31 4.31 18.16
C ASP A 68 4.47 3.21 17.50
N GLU A 69 3.29 2.90 18.05
CA GLU A 69 2.37 1.93 17.42
C GLU A 69 1.88 2.39 16.05
N ILE A 70 1.59 3.68 15.90
CA ILE A 70 1.18 4.26 14.61
C ILE A 70 2.34 4.13 13.60
N ASP A 71 3.55 4.47 14.01
CA ASP A 71 4.73 4.44 13.17
C ASP A 71 5.05 3.00 12.72
N VAL A 72 4.95 2.02 13.63
CA VAL A 72 5.10 0.59 13.30
C VAL A 72 4.05 0.13 12.30
N ARG A 73 2.78 0.51 12.48
CA ARG A 73 1.70 0.16 11.53
C ARG A 73 1.93 0.77 10.15
N ILE A 74 2.38 2.02 10.09
CA ILE A 74 2.72 2.70 8.84
C ILE A 74 3.89 1.98 8.16
N ALA A 75 4.97 1.70 8.89
CA ALA A 75 6.14 1.01 8.37
C ALA A 75 5.79 -0.38 7.80
N ASP A 76 5.00 -1.17 8.52
CA ASP A 76 4.50 -2.46 8.05
C ASP A 76 3.62 -2.32 6.80
N GLY A 77 2.73 -1.31 6.77
CA GLY A 77 1.94 -0.97 5.59
C GLY A 77 2.81 -0.70 4.36
N VAL A 78 3.84 0.13 4.50
CA VAL A 78 4.80 0.47 3.42
C VAL A 78 5.56 -0.77 2.96
N LEU A 79 6.04 -1.61 3.88
CA LEU A 79 6.77 -2.83 3.55
C LEU A 79 5.89 -3.82 2.79
N ARG A 80 4.65 -4.04 3.24
CA ARG A 80 3.68 -4.91 2.56
C ARG A 80 3.34 -4.39 1.17
N GLY A 81 3.02 -3.10 1.04
CA GLY A 81 2.71 -2.49 -0.25
C GLY A 81 3.86 -2.63 -1.26
N ARG A 82 5.10 -2.39 -0.82
CA ARG A 82 6.29 -2.55 -1.68
C ARG A 82 6.52 -4.00 -2.09
N ARG A 83 6.26 -4.96 -1.21
CA ARG A 83 6.40 -6.40 -1.51
C ARG A 83 5.37 -6.83 -2.56
N LEU A 84 4.09 -6.54 -2.30
CA LEU A 84 2.99 -6.90 -3.19
C LEU A 84 3.17 -6.29 -4.59
N GLY A 85 3.43 -4.99 -4.67
CA GLY A 85 3.62 -4.33 -5.97
C GLY A 85 4.82 -4.86 -6.78
N ARG A 86 5.87 -5.37 -6.11
CA ARG A 86 7.00 -6.04 -6.78
C ARG A 86 6.66 -7.45 -7.24
N GLU A 87 5.83 -8.17 -6.51
CA GLU A 87 5.39 -9.52 -6.88
C GLU A 87 4.44 -9.45 -8.07
N GLU A 88 3.43 -8.58 -7.99
CA GLU A 88 2.48 -8.30 -9.08
C GLU A 88 3.21 -7.83 -10.33
N GLY A 89 4.05 -6.78 -10.23
CA GLY A 89 4.78 -6.26 -11.39
C GLY A 89 5.72 -7.28 -12.05
N ARG A 90 6.31 -8.20 -11.28
CA ARG A 90 7.11 -9.30 -11.87
C ARG A 90 6.23 -10.33 -12.57
N ALA A 91 5.11 -10.72 -11.96
CA ALA A 91 4.20 -11.70 -12.54
C ALA A 91 3.60 -11.18 -13.84
N GLU A 92 3.10 -9.95 -13.84
CA GLU A 92 2.55 -9.28 -15.03
C GLU A 92 3.61 -9.11 -16.12
N GLY A 93 4.79 -8.59 -15.77
CA GLY A 93 5.88 -8.40 -16.73
C GLY A 93 6.37 -9.72 -17.35
N HIS A 94 6.46 -10.79 -16.56
CA HIS A 94 6.86 -12.10 -17.06
C HIS A 94 5.80 -12.71 -17.99
N ALA A 95 4.52 -12.62 -17.61
CA ALA A 95 3.43 -13.11 -18.43
C ALA A 95 3.33 -12.37 -19.78
N ALA A 96 3.42 -11.03 -19.75
CA ALA A 96 3.42 -10.21 -20.97
C ALA A 96 4.61 -10.54 -21.87
N GLY A 97 5.83 -10.61 -21.30
CA GLY A 97 7.04 -10.92 -22.06
C GLY A 97 7.03 -12.32 -22.69
N LEU A 98 6.51 -13.33 -21.98
CA LEU A 98 6.33 -14.67 -22.54
C LEU A 98 5.31 -14.68 -23.68
N ALA A 99 4.16 -14.03 -23.50
CA ALA A 99 3.13 -14.00 -24.53
C ALA A 99 3.62 -13.31 -25.81
N GLU A 100 4.29 -12.17 -25.68
CA GLU A 100 4.88 -11.44 -26.80
C GLU A 100 5.99 -12.25 -27.48
N GLY A 101 6.94 -12.80 -26.70
CA GLY A 101 8.06 -13.57 -27.22
C GLY A 101 7.62 -14.85 -27.95
N VAL A 102 6.64 -15.58 -27.41
CA VAL A 102 6.07 -16.77 -28.06
C VAL A 102 5.33 -16.39 -29.34
N GLY A 103 4.58 -15.29 -29.33
CA GLY A 103 3.84 -14.81 -30.49
C GLY A 103 4.77 -14.44 -31.64
N LEU A 104 5.75 -13.58 -31.37
CA LEU A 104 6.74 -13.12 -32.37
C LEU A 104 7.60 -14.29 -32.87
N GLY A 105 8.16 -15.09 -31.97
CA GLY A 105 9.02 -16.22 -32.35
C GLY A 105 8.29 -17.27 -33.19
N ARG A 106 7.00 -17.52 -32.91
CA ARG A 106 6.19 -18.45 -33.72
C ARG A 106 5.88 -17.87 -35.11
N ALA A 107 5.60 -16.57 -35.21
CA ALA A 107 5.34 -15.91 -36.48
C ALA A 107 6.59 -15.86 -37.36
N GLU A 108 7.73 -15.44 -36.80
CA GLU A 108 9.03 -15.42 -37.47
C GLU A 108 9.45 -16.83 -37.91
N GLY A 109 9.39 -17.82 -37.02
CA GLY A 109 9.74 -19.20 -37.34
C GLY A 109 8.86 -19.81 -38.44
N HIS A 110 7.55 -19.51 -38.46
CA HIS A 110 6.67 -19.93 -39.55
C HIS A 110 7.01 -19.24 -40.88
N ALA A 111 7.34 -17.95 -40.87
CA ALA A 111 7.69 -17.21 -42.07
C ALA A 111 9.03 -17.69 -42.66
N GLU A 112 10.05 -17.84 -41.82
CA GLU A 112 11.36 -18.35 -42.21
C GLU A 112 11.29 -19.80 -42.70
N GLY A 113 10.56 -20.67 -41.99
CA GLY A 113 10.36 -22.06 -42.40
C GLY A 113 9.64 -22.18 -43.74
N SER A 114 8.60 -21.37 -43.96
CA SER A 114 7.87 -21.32 -45.23
C SER A 114 8.77 -20.84 -46.37
N LEU A 115 9.60 -19.83 -46.13
CA LEU A 115 10.56 -19.34 -47.13
C LEU A 115 11.65 -20.37 -47.44
N SER A 116 12.18 -21.06 -46.41
CA SER A 116 13.17 -22.13 -46.58
C SER A 116 12.60 -23.26 -47.43
N ALA A 117 11.38 -23.73 -47.13
CA ALA A 117 10.71 -24.77 -47.90
C ALA A 117 10.51 -24.37 -49.37
N LYS A 118 10.10 -23.12 -49.64
CA LYS A 118 10.00 -22.60 -51.01
C LYS A 118 11.33 -22.62 -51.74
N ARG A 119 12.41 -22.20 -51.06
CA ARG A 119 13.78 -22.21 -51.61
C ARG A 119 14.29 -23.62 -51.89
N GLU A 120 14.03 -24.57 -51.00
CA GLU A 120 14.41 -25.97 -51.18
C GLU A 120 13.72 -26.59 -52.39
N ILE A 121 12.41 -26.37 -52.54
CA ILE A 121 11.63 -26.84 -53.69
C ILE A 121 12.17 -26.23 -54.99
N ALA A 122 12.40 -24.91 -55.01
CA ALA A 122 12.96 -24.23 -56.18
C ALA A 122 14.36 -24.76 -56.55
N THR A 123 15.19 -25.02 -55.54
CA THR A 123 16.54 -25.58 -55.71
C THR A 123 16.48 -26.98 -56.31
N ALA A 124 15.54 -27.82 -55.86
CA ALA A 124 15.31 -29.15 -56.45
C ALA A 124 14.88 -29.04 -57.91
N MET A 125 13.93 -28.15 -58.24
CA MET A 125 13.47 -27.93 -59.62
C MET A 125 14.61 -27.45 -60.54
N LEU A 126 15.48 -26.57 -60.06
CA LEU A 126 16.65 -26.08 -60.82
C LEU A 126 17.65 -27.22 -61.13
N ARG A 127 17.83 -28.17 -60.20
CA ARG A 127 18.73 -29.32 -60.39
C ARG A 127 18.21 -30.30 -61.44
N GLU A 128 16.90 -30.50 -61.51
CA GLU A 128 16.27 -31.37 -62.52
C GLU A 128 16.38 -30.80 -63.94
N LYS A 129 16.57 -29.47 -64.11
CA LYS A 129 16.72 -28.77 -65.40
C LYS A 129 15.55 -28.99 -66.38
N LEU A 130 14.37 -29.38 -65.87
CA LEU A 130 13.17 -29.65 -66.67
C LEU A 130 12.25 -28.43 -66.83
N LEU A 131 12.44 -27.39 -66.01
CA LEU A 131 11.58 -26.21 -65.94
C LEU A 131 12.40 -24.94 -66.23
N THR A 132 11.77 -23.96 -66.87
CA THR A 132 12.36 -22.63 -67.04
C THR A 132 12.35 -21.84 -65.72
N GLU A 133 13.24 -20.86 -65.57
CA GLU A 133 13.31 -20.02 -64.36
C GLU A 133 12.00 -19.30 -64.06
N ALA A 134 11.26 -18.89 -65.10
CA ALA A 134 9.95 -18.28 -64.97
C ALA A 134 8.88 -19.27 -64.46
N GLU A 135 8.93 -20.53 -64.88
CA GLU A 135 8.03 -21.57 -64.38
C GLU A 135 8.36 -21.93 -62.92
N ILE A 136 9.64 -22.04 -62.57
CA ILE A 136 10.08 -22.30 -61.19
C ILE A 136 9.65 -21.17 -60.26
N ALA A 137 9.82 -19.91 -60.67
CA ALA A 137 9.35 -18.74 -59.92
C ALA A 137 7.82 -18.81 -59.69
N ARG A 138 7.05 -19.13 -60.74
CA ARG A 138 5.59 -19.27 -60.67
C ARG A 138 5.13 -20.39 -59.73
N TYR A 139 5.79 -21.56 -59.74
CA TYR A 139 5.40 -22.71 -58.91
C TYR A 139 5.88 -22.62 -57.46
N SER A 140 7.07 -22.06 -57.21
CA SER A 140 7.61 -21.88 -55.85
C SER A 140 7.07 -20.63 -55.14
N GLY A 141 6.50 -19.70 -55.90
CA GLY A 141 6.06 -18.40 -55.37
C GLY A 141 7.22 -17.50 -54.92
N LEU A 142 8.41 -17.73 -55.48
CA LEU A 142 9.60 -16.88 -55.33
C LEU A 142 9.71 -15.92 -56.52
N SER A 143 10.41 -14.80 -56.32
CA SER A 143 10.70 -13.86 -57.40
C SER A 143 11.75 -14.42 -58.36
N LEU A 144 11.73 -13.96 -59.62
CA LEU A 144 12.75 -14.33 -60.62
C LEU A 144 14.18 -14.05 -60.13
N ALA A 145 14.40 -12.92 -59.45
CA ALA A 145 15.70 -12.56 -58.89
C ALA A 145 16.17 -13.55 -57.80
N GLU A 146 15.25 -14.09 -56.98
CA GLU A 146 15.58 -15.12 -56.00
C GLU A 146 15.94 -16.44 -56.67
N ILE A 147 15.24 -16.82 -57.75
CA ILE A 147 15.56 -18.02 -58.54
C ILE A 147 16.94 -17.88 -59.21
N GLU A 148 17.23 -16.74 -59.83
CA GLU A 148 18.55 -16.45 -60.42
C GLU A 148 19.65 -16.50 -59.36
N SER A 149 19.41 -15.95 -58.17
CA SER A 149 20.37 -16.01 -57.06
C SER A 149 20.61 -17.45 -56.60
N LEU A 150 19.55 -18.26 -56.44
CA LEU A 150 19.67 -19.67 -56.05
C LEU A 150 20.44 -20.47 -57.10
N LYS A 151 20.18 -20.21 -58.38
CA LYS A 151 20.91 -20.83 -59.50
C LYS A 151 22.39 -20.47 -59.51
N ARG A 152 22.76 -19.25 -59.13
CA ARG A 152 24.16 -18.82 -59.02
C ARG A 152 24.90 -19.48 -57.86
N THR A 153 24.17 -19.92 -56.82
CA THR A 153 24.73 -20.61 -55.65
C THR A 153 24.76 -22.14 -55.78
N LEU A 154 24.19 -22.70 -56.85
CA LEU A 154 24.17 -24.14 -57.18
C LEU A 154 25.40 -24.56 -57.99
#